data_AF-A0A4Q2A8B5-F1
#
_entry.id   AF-A0A4Q2A8B5-F1
#
_cell.length_a   1.000
_cell.length_b   1.000
_cell.length_c   1.000
_cell.angle_alpha   90.00
_cell.angle_beta   90.00
_cell.angle_gamma   90.00
#
_symmetry.space_group_name_H-M   'P 1'
#
loop_
_entity.id
_entity.type
_entity.pdbx_description
1 polymer ?
#
loop_
_entity_poly.entity_id
_entity_poly.type
_entity_poly.pdbx_seq_one_letter_code
_entity_poly.pdbx_strand_id
1 'polypeptide(L)'
;MTMQTMDGVTNFLVAQGMHPEPAYFGQSSFRVGWRVRLNDLELVYRLDGDSMVVCDFAAVESANGVSDAVATFIRLIHRIERSGVPLRDVRGMLFETASNPSLNDLRRRLATVLEAQGAYWREIDGELWLHYPVGGARQ
;
A
#
# COMPACT_ATOMS: atom_id res chain seq x y z
N MET A 1 -28.51 2.77 5.31
CA MET A 1 -27.09 2.64 5.72
C MET A 1 -26.56 1.35 5.12
N THR A 2 -25.88 1.41 3.99
CA THR A 2 -25.26 0.23 3.39
C THR A 2 -24.05 -0.14 4.23
N MET A 3 -24.14 -1.28 4.91
CA MET A 3 -23.04 -1.93 5.61
C MET A 3 -21.99 -2.23 4.55
N GLN A 4 -20.98 -1.36 4.41
CA GLN A 4 -19.87 -1.62 3.50
C GLN A 4 -19.10 -2.80 4.08
N THR A 5 -19.35 -3.98 3.55
CA THR A 5 -18.59 -5.19 3.88
C THR A 5 -17.11 -4.89 3.68
N MET A 6 -16.32 -5.01 4.75
CA MET A 6 -14.87 -4.86 4.67
C MET A 6 -14.31 -5.90 3.70
N ASP A 7 -13.37 -5.49 2.89
CA ASP A 7 -12.72 -6.35 1.89
C ASP A 7 -11.78 -7.38 2.55
N GLY A 8 -11.31 -8.37 1.78
CA GLY A 8 -10.54 -9.50 2.31
C GLY A 8 -9.24 -9.08 3.01
N VAL A 9 -8.54 -8.07 2.49
CA VAL A 9 -7.32 -7.54 3.12
C VAL A 9 -7.69 -6.82 4.40
N THR A 10 -8.70 -5.96 4.38
CA THR A 10 -9.15 -5.23 5.58
C THR A 10 -9.61 -6.18 6.69
N ASN A 11 -10.35 -7.24 6.38
CA ASN A 11 -10.72 -8.28 7.34
C ASN A 11 -9.49 -8.99 7.92
N PHE A 12 -8.50 -9.30 7.08
CA PHE A 12 -7.24 -9.86 7.55
C PHE A 12 -6.51 -8.90 8.51
N LEU A 13 -6.44 -7.60 8.19
CA LEU A 13 -5.78 -6.64 9.06
C LEU A 13 -6.46 -6.57 10.43
N VAL A 14 -7.80 -6.51 10.45
CA VAL A 14 -8.59 -6.55 11.69
C VAL A 14 -8.34 -7.84 12.48
N ALA A 15 -8.30 -9.00 11.82
CA ALA A 15 -8.01 -10.28 12.45
C ALA A 15 -6.58 -10.36 13.04
N GLN A 16 -5.65 -9.54 12.54
CA GLN A 16 -4.31 -9.39 13.09
C GLN A 16 -4.23 -8.32 14.21
N GLY A 17 -5.36 -7.79 14.67
CA GLY A 17 -5.44 -6.79 15.74
C GLY A 17 -5.16 -5.36 15.30
N MET A 18 -5.19 -5.08 14.00
CA MET A 18 -5.09 -3.71 13.49
C MET A 18 -6.46 -3.04 13.44
N HIS A 19 -6.45 -1.71 13.36
CA HIS A 19 -7.66 -0.89 13.31
C HIS A 19 -7.66 -0.03 12.03
N PRO A 20 -8.01 -0.59 10.86
CA PRO A 20 -8.16 0.20 9.64
C PRO A 20 -9.32 1.19 9.77
N GLU A 21 -9.07 2.46 9.45
CA GLU A 21 -10.05 3.55 9.48
C GLU A 21 -10.38 4.02 8.06
N PRO A 22 -11.60 4.46 7.75
CA PRO A 22 -11.90 5.05 6.44
C PRO A 22 -11.02 6.27 6.14
N ALA A 23 -10.36 6.26 4.98
CA ALA A 23 -9.59 7.40 4.48
C ALA A 23 -10.39 8.17 3.43
N TYR A 24 -10.41 9.50 3.54
CA TYR A 24 -11.17 10.39 2.66
C TYR A 24 -10.25 11.32 1.87
N PHE A 25 -10.69 11.73 0.68
CA PHE A 25 -9.96 12.70 -0.12
C PHE A 25 -10.09 14.10 0.49
N GLY A 26 -9.01 14.62 1.07
CA GLY A 26 -9.01 15.93 1.73
C GLY A 26 -10.08 16.02 2.82
N GLN A 27 -10.90 17.06 2.75
CA GLN A 27 -12.04 17.29 3.66
C GLN A 27 -13.38 16.84 3.04
N SER A 28 -13.35 16.09 1.94
CA SER A 28 -14.58 15.61 1.28
C SER A 28 -15.12 14.34 1.94
N SER A 29 -16.37 14.01 1.64
CA SER A 29 -16.98 12.72 2.01
C SER A 29 -16.59 11.58 1.06
N PHE A 30 -15.70 11.84 0.09
CA PHE A 30 -15.28 10.83 -0.88
C PHE A 30 -14.22 9.91 -0.27
N ARG A 31 -14.61 8.66 0.01
CA ARG A 31 -13.70 7.65 0.59
C ARG A 31 -12.73 7.14 -0.48
N VAL A 32 -11.43 7.32 -0.26
CA VAL A 32 -10.36 6.86 -1.15
C VAL A 32 -9.86 5.46 -0.80
N GLY A 33 -10.12 4.99 0.43
CA GLY A 33 -9.68 3.69 0.89
C GLY A 33 -9.76 3.54 2.41
N TRP A 34 -8.84 2.73 2.94
CA TRP A 34 -8.62 2.48 4.36
C TRP A 34 -7.23 2.98 4.74
N ARG A 35 -7.13 3.67 5.87
CA ARG A 35 -5.90 4.03 6.54
C ARG A 35 -5.59 3.01 7.62
N VAL A 36 -4.36 2.55 7.68
CA VAL A 36 -3.88 1.72 8.79
C VAL A 36 -2.48 2.18 9.20
N ARG A 37 -2.20 2.17 10.50
CA ARG A 37 -0.88 2.46 11.04
C ARG A 37 -0.26 1.18 11.62
N LEU A 38 0.95 0.86 11.18
CA LEU A 38 1.73 -0.28 11.67
C LEU A 38 3.12 0.21 12.01
N ASN A 39 3.51 0.14 13.29
CA ASN A 39 4.81 0.59 13.76
C ASN A 39 5.11 2.04 13.26
N ASP A 40 6.03 2.13 12.33
CA ASP A 40 6.61 3.32 11.72
C ASP A 40 6.05 3.61 10.31
N LEU A 41 4.98 2.92 9.92
CA LEU A 41 4.28 3.06 8.64
C LEU A 41 2.85 3.56 8.87
N GLU A 42 2.46 4.59 8.11
CA GLU A 42 1.07 4.89 7.80
C GLU A 42 0.80 4.56 6.33
N LEU A 43 -0.21 3.71 6.09
CA LEU A 43 -0.59 3.24 4.77
C LEU A 43 -2.05 3.59 4.51
N VAL A 44 -2.33 4.23 3.39
CA VAL A 44 -3.67 4.31 2.82
C VAL A 44 -3.76 3.40 1.61
N TYR A 45 -4.73 2.49 1.61
CA TYR A 45 -4.91 1.51 0.54
C TYR A 45 -6.38 1.29 0.20
N ARG A 46 -6.65 0.72 -0.97
CA ARG A 46 -7.96 0.15 -1.31
C ARG A 46 -7.78 -1.17 -2.04
N LEU A 47 -8.82 -2.01 -2.03
CA LEU A 47 -8.88 -3.18 -2.91
C LEU A 47 -9.75 -2.90 -4.13
N ASP A 48 -9.17 -3.13 -5.31
CA ASP A 48 -9.85 -3.10 -6.60
C ASP A 48 -9.82 -4.52 -7.18
N GLY A 49 -10.86 -5.31 -6.89
CA GLY A 49 -10.83 -6.76 -7.11
C GLY A 49 -9.79 -7.42 -6.19
N ASP A 50 -8.91 -8.25 -6.76
CA ASP A 50 -7.81 -8.89 -6.03
C ASP A 50 -6.52 -8.06 -6.04
N SER A 51 -6.61 -6.76 -6.35
CA SER A 51 -5.45 -5.87 -6.38
C SER A 51 -5.49 -4.88 -5.24
N MET A 52 -4.40 -4.79 -4.48
CA MET A 52 -4.22 -3.75 -3.48
C MET A 52 -3.61 -2.51 -4.13
N VAL A 53 -4.37 -1.43 -4.16
CA VAL A 53 -3.90 -0.12 -4.62
C VAL A 53 -3.41 0.68 -3.42
N VAL A 54 -2.13 1.04 -3.43
CA VAL A 54 -1.52 1.97 -2.47
C VAL A 54 -1.91 3.38 -2.88
N CYS A 55 -2.75 4.03 -2.08
CA CYS A 55 -3.23 5.39 -2.30
C CYS A 55 -2.31 6.42 -1.65
N ASP A 56 -1.75 6.11 -0.48
CA ASP A 56 -0.78 6.97 0.22
C ASP A 56 0.15 6.12 1.09
N PHE A 57 1.36 6.62 1.29
CA PHE A 57 2.43 5.94 2.01
C PHE A 57 3.31 6.95 2.74
N ALA A 58 3.32 6.88 4.07
CA ALA A 58 4.08 7.79 4.91
C ALA A 58 4.89 7.04 5.97
N ALA A 59 6.14 7.45 6.16
CA ALA A 59 6.93 7.04 7.31
C ALA A 59 6.54 7.91 8.52
N VAL A 60 6.28 7.25 9.64
CA VAL A 60 6.08 7.90 10.95
C VAL A 60 7.46 8.09 11.58
N GLU A 61 7.70 9.25 12.20
CA GLU A 61 8.99 9.59 12.84
C GLU A 61 9.57 8.42 13.66
N SER A 62 10.66 7.84 13.17
CA SER A 62 11.42 6.76 13.80
C SER A 62 12.92 6.98 13.53
N ALA A 63 13.80 6.32 14.30
CA ALA A 63 15.25 6.53 14.22
C ALA A 63 15.85 6.29 12.81
N ASN A 64 15.27 5.38 12.02
CA ASN A 64 15.65 5.15 10.61
C ASN A 64 14.54 5.51 9.60
N GLY A 65 13.44 6.11 10.09
CA GLY A 65 12.27 6.62 9.36
C GLY A 65 11.85 5.77 8.15
N VAL A 66 12.36 6.17 6.99
CA VAL A 66 12.03 5.64 5.67
C VAL A 66 12.34 4.14 5.50
N SER A 67 13.50 3.69 6.00
CA SER A 67 13.93 2.30 5.74
C SER A 67 13.09 1.29 6.52
N ASP A 68 12.74 1.64 7.75
CA ASP A 68 11.93 0.78 8.61
C ASP A 68 10.49 0.71 8.05
N ALA A 69 9.95 1.81 7.50
CA ALA A 69 8.57 1.88 7.03
C ALA A 69 8.39 1.01 5.78
N VAL A 70 9.36 1.08 4.87
CA VAL A 70 9.42 0.19 3.69
C VAL A 70 9.57 -1.27 4.13
N ALA A 71 10.44 -1.57 5.09
CA ALA A 71 10.57 -2.94 5.58
C ALA A 71 9.27 -3.45 6.26
N THR A 72 8.58 -2.60 7.01
CA THR A 72 7.28 -2.89 7.61
C THR A 72 6.23 -3.18 6.54
N PHE A 73 6.22 -2.42 5.44
CA PHE A 73 5.33 -2.66 4.31
C PHE A 73 5.60 -4.01 3.62
N ILE A 74 6.85 -4.32 3.30
CA ILE A 74 7.21 -5.61 2.67
C ILE A 74 6.81 -6.78 3.57
N ARG A 75 7.06 -6.68 4.88
CA ARG A 75 6.61 -7.70 5.85
C ARG A 75 5.09 -7.85 5.87
N LEU A 76 4.34 -6.75 5.74
CA LEU A 76 2.88 -6.78 5.67
C LEU A 76 2.41 -7.54 4.43
N ILE A 77 2.95 -7.23 3.25
CA ILE A 77 2.57 -7.92 2.00
C ILE A 77 2.84 -9.43 2.10
N HIS A 78 4.03 -9.83 2.57
CA HIS A 78 4.35 -11.25 2.79
C HIS A 78 3.47 -11.94 3.84
N ARG A 79 2.89 -11.19 4.80
CA ARG A 79 1.92 -11.75 5.76
C ARG A 79 0.56 -11.95 5.10
N ILE A 80 0.12 -11.01 4.27
CA ILE A 80 -1.12 -11.14 3.51
C ILE A 80 -1.02 -12.32 2.54
N GLU A 81 0.08 -12.44 1.80
CA GLU A 81 0.35 -13.58 0.91
C GLU A 81 0.16 -14.94 1.58
N ARG A 82 0.74 -15.10 2.78
CA ARG A 82 0.71 -16.35 3.53
C ARG A 82 -0.62 -16.60 4.24
N SER A 83 -1.51 -15.61 4.28
CA SER A 83 -2.78 -15.71 5.01
C SER A 83 -3.90 -16.40 4.22
N GLY A 84 -3.70 -16.62 2.91
CA GLY A 84 -4.74 -17.17 2.02
C GLY A 84 -5.80 -16.16 1.60
N VAL A 85 -5.66 -14.88 1.97
CA VAL A 85 -6.46 -13.80 1.38
C VAL A 85 -6.17 -13.72 -0.12
N PRO A 86 -7.19 -13.71 -0.99
CA PRO A 86 -7.01 -13.46 -2.41
C PRO A 86 -6.38 -12.08 -2.63
N LEU A 87 -5.11 -12.09 -3.02
CA LEU A 87 -4.36 -10.90 -3.41
C LEU A 87 -3.47 -11.30 -4.59
N ARG A 88 -3.76 -10.75 -5.76
CA ARG A 88 -3.05 -11.02 -7.02
C ARG A 88 -1.87 -10.09 -7.23
N ASP A 89 -2.02 -8.82 -6.86
CA ASP A 89 -0.99 -7.82 -7.06
C ASP A 89 -1.14 -6.65 -6.09
N VAL A 90 -0.03 -5.96 -5.86
CA VAL A 90 0.03 -4.66 -5.19
C VAL A 90 0.47 -3.63 -6.22
N ARG A 91 -0.28 -2.55 -6.33
CA ARG A 91 -0.03 -1.47 -7.29
C ARG A 91 0.05 -0.14 -6.59
N GLY A 92 0.94 0.73 -7.02
CA GLY A 92 1.00 2.10 -6.52
C GLY A 92 1.48 3.06 -7.60
N MET A 93 0.83 4.22 -7.67
CA MET A 93 1.40 5.35 -8.41
C MET A 93 2.40 6.05 -7.50
N LEU A 94 3.65 6.14 -7.95
CA LEU A 94 4.72 6.82 -7.23
C LEU A 94 5.07 8.09 -8.00
N PHE A 95 4.24 9.13 -7.83
CA PHE A 95 4.55 10.43 -8.42
C PHE A 95 5.59 11.17 -7.57
N GLU A 96 6.61 11.70 -8.21
CA GLU A 96 7.49 12.69 -7.58
C GLU A 96 6.77 14.05 -7.57
N THR A 97 6.79 14.74 -6.43
CA THR A 97 6.22 16.09 -6.30
C THR A 97 7.31 17.09 -5.93
N ALA A 98 7.44 18.19 -6.65
CA ALA A 98 8.46 19.20 -6.37
C ALA A 98 8.37 19.83 -4.97
N SER A 99 7.19 19.79 -4.34
CA SER A 99 6.89 20.42 -3.06
C SER A 99 7.31 19.61 -1.83
N ASN A 100 7.73 18.34 -1.97
CA ASN A 100 8.06 17.50 -0.82
C ASN A 100 9.21 16.51 -1.11
N PRO A 101 10.47 16.93 -0.94
CA PRO A 101 11.64 16.09 -1.19
C PRO A 101 11.70 14.82 -0.34
N SER A 102 11.34 14.89 0.95
CA SER A 102 11.38 13.72 1.84
C SER A 102 10.34 12.66 1.45
N LEU A 103 9.17 13.08 0.97
CA LEU A 103 8.16 12.18 0.41
C LEU A 103 8.64 11.53 -0.90
N ASN A 104 9.38 12.26 -1.74
CA ASN A 104 9.96 11.70 -2.95
C ASN A 104 11.04 10.66 -2.63
N ASP A 105 11.88 10.91 -1.62
CA ASP A 105 12.89 9.95 -1.17
C ASP A 105 12.26 8.66 -0.65
N LEU A 106 11.18 8.78 0.14
CA LEU A 106 10.39 7.64 0.60
C LEU A 106 9.81 6.84 -0.57
N ARG A 107 9.20 7.50 -1.54
CA ARG A 107 8.63 6.87 -2.74
C ARG A 107 9.69 6.18 -3.60
N ARG A 108 10.83 6.85 -3.81
CA ARG A 108 11.98 6.30 -4.55
C ARG A 108 12.54 5.06 -3.85
N ARG A 109 12.69 5.12 -2.53
CA ARG A 109 13.18 3.99 -1.74
C ARG A 109 12.22 2.82 -1.78
N LEU A 110 10.92 3.07 -1.64
CA LEU A 110 9.88 2.06 -1.78
C LEU A 110 9.93 1.41 -3.16
N ALA A 111 10.04 2.20 -4.24
CA ALA A 111 10.17 1.70 -5.60
C ALA A 111 11.37 0.76 -5.74
N THR A 112 12.56 1.22 -5.36
CA THR A 112 13.80 0.44 -5.47
C THR A 112 13.71 -0.89 -4.70
N VAL A 113 13.13 -0.88 -3.49
CA VAL A 113 12.99 -2.10 -2.70
C VAL A 113 11.98 -3.05 -3.36
N LEU A 114 10.84 -2.56 -3.82
CA LEU A 114 9.83 -3.37 -4.51
C LEU A 114 10.35 -3.94 -5.83
N GLU A 115 11.10 -3.17 -6.63
CA GLU A 115 11.76 -3.66 -7.84
C GLU A 115 12.74 -4.80 -7.52
N ALA A 116 13.51 -4.66 -6.44
CA ALA A 116 14.39 -5.74 -5.97
C ALA A 116 13.63 -6.98 -5.47
N GLN A 117 12.35 -6.85 -5.08
CA GLN A 117 11.46 -7.98 -4.78
C GLN A 117 10.77 -8.55 -6.03
N GLY A 118 10.96 -7.95 -7.21
CA GLY A 118 10.35 -8.39 -8.47
C GLY A 118 9.16 -7.57 -8.95
N ALA A 119 8.92 -6.40 -8.36
CA ALA A 119 8.02 -5.42 -8.95
C ALA A 119 8.60 -4.86 -10.25
N TYR A 120 7.73 -4.39 -11.12
CA TYR A 120 8.11 -3.77 -12.38
C TYR A 120 7.17 -2.62 -12.72
N TRP A 121 7.68 -1.65 -13.47
CA TRP A 121 6.86 -0.55 -13.96
C TRP A 121 5.99 -1.02 -15.13
N ARG A 122 4.71 -0.69 -15.09
CA ARG A 122 3.72 -1.05 -16.11
C ARG A 122 2.80 0.12 -16.36
N GLU A 123 2.51 0.37 -17.63
CA GLU A 123 1.49 1.34 -18.01
C GLU A 123 0.09 0.73 -17.80
N ILE A 124 -0.76 1.44 -17.07
CA ILE A 124 -2.17 1.09 -16.82
C ILE A 124 -2.98 2.36 -17.01
N ASP A 125 -3.91 2.33 -17.97
CA ASP A 125 -4.77 3.46 -18.35
C ASP A 125 -4.00 4.76 -18.69
N GLY A 126 -2.82 4.62 -19.32
CA GLY A 126 -1.97 5.75 -19.74
C GLY A 126 -1.06 6.30 -18.64
N GLU A 127 -1.11 5.72 -17.42
CA GLU A 127 -0.29 6.13 -16.28
C GLU A 127 0.75 5.06 -15.95
N LEU A 128 1.89 5.47 -15.40
CA LEU A 128 2.94 4.53 -15.00
C LEU A 128 2.73 4.07 -13.55
N TRP A 129 2.50 2.76 -13.40
CA TRP A 129 2.28 2.13 -12.10
C TRP A 129 3.44 1.22 -11.74
N LEU A 130 3.86 1.26 -10.49
CA LEU A 130 4.71 0.21 -9.97
C LEU A 130 3.83 -0.98 -9.62
N HIS A 131 4.07 -2.11 -10.28
CA HIS A 131 3.28 -3.33 -10.17
C HIS A 131 4.09 -4.43 -9.51
N TYR A 132 3.66 -4.86 -8.32
CA TYR A 132 4.25 -5.99 -7.59
C TYR A 132 3.31 -7.20 -7.64
N PRO A 133 3.64 -8.26 -8.40
CA PRO A 133 2.84 -9.48 -8.45
C PRO A 133 2.96 -10.26 -7.15
N VAL A 134 1.82 -10.69 -6.61
CA VAL A 134 1.71 -11.41 -5.36
C VAL A 134 1.57 -12.91 -5.66
N GLY A 135 2.32 -13.76 -4.96
CA GLY A 135 2.22 -15.22 -5.12
C GLY A 135 2.88 -15.82 -6.37
N GLY A 136 3.93 -15.19 -6.91
CA GLY A 136 4.75 -15.82 -7.96
C GLY A 136 4.05 -15.99 -9.31
N ALA A 137 2.95 -15.28 -9.56
CA ALA A 137 2.32 -15.17 -10.88
C ALA A 137 3.22 -14.36 -11.83
N ARG A 138 4.36 -14.96 -12.20
CA ARG A 138 5.05 -14.66 -13.46
C ARG A 138 4.13 -15.19 -14.56
N GLN A 139 3.42 -14.27 -15.21
CA GLN A 139 2.90 -14.52 -16.56
C GLN A 139 3.96 -14.08 -17.55
#